data_AF-A0A392VYH6-F1
#
_entry.id   AF-A0A392VYH6-F1
#
_cell.length_a   1.000
_cell.length_b   1.000
_cell.length_c   1.000
_cell.angle_alpha   90.00
_cell.angle_beta   90.00
_cell.angle_gamma   90.00
#
_symmetry.space_group_name_H-M   'P 1'
#
loop_
_entity.id
_entity.type
_entity.pdbx_description
1 polymer ?
#
loop_
_entity_poly.entity_id
_entity_poly.type
_entity_poly.pdbx_seq_one_letter_code
_entity_poly.pdbx_strand_id
1 'polypeptide(L)' 'EHFDQPTEYYLTKEENMSSEEVAGLEKLQGYVNSFVPAHCVDRAGNPIFDAKGNERVEKWVINTKELLG' A
#
# COMPACT_ATOMS: atom_id res chain seq x y z
N GLU A 1 -28.40 4.70 10.28
CA GLU A 1 -27.39 3.72 9.82
C GLU A 1 -26.63 4.32 8.64
N HIS A 2 -25.35 3.99 8.46
CA HIS A 2 -24.47 4.65 7.49
C HIS A 2 -24.32 3.91 6.15
N PHE A 3 -24.84 2.69 6.00
CA PHE A 3 -24.77 1.91 4.74
C PHE A 3 -26.03 1.07 4.53
N ASP A 4 -26.44 0.93 3.26
CA ASP A 4 -27.64 0.19 2.85
C ASP A 4 -27.46 -1.34 2.86
N GLN A 5 -26.21 -1.82 2.95
CA GLN A 5 -25.83 -3.23 2.85
C GLN A 5 -24.68 -3.53 3.83
N PRO A 6 -24.49 -4.81 4.22
CA PRO A 6 -23.36 -5.21 5.05
C PRO A 6 -22.04 -5.01 4.31
N THR A 7 -20.94 -4.82 5.04
CA THR A 7 -19.61 -4.49 4.48
C THR A 7 -19.18 -5.44 3.37
N GLU A 8 -19.49 -6.73 3.51
CA GLU A 8 -19.17 -7.79 2.56
C GLU A 8 -19.75 -7.55 1.17
N TYR A 9 -20.87 -6.82 1.07
CA TYR A 9 -21.48 -6.45 -0.20
C TYR A 9 -20.57 -5.53 -1.03
N TYR A 10 -19.78 -4.69 -0.37
CA TYR A 10 -18.87 -3.74 -1.01
C TYR A 10 -17.44 -4.31 -1.18
N LEU A 11 -17.20 -5.53 -0.71
CA LEU A 11 -15.89 -6.19 -0.88
C LEU A 11 -15.84 -6.94 -2.21
N THR A 12 -14.93 -6.52 -3.09
CA THR A 12 -14.62 -7.27 -4.31
C THR A 12 -13.71 -8.44 -3.96
N LYS A 13 -14.15 -9.67 -4.25
CA LYS A 13 -13.31 -10.86 -4.19
C LYS A 13 -12.70 -11.11 -5.56
N GLU A 14 -11.43 -11.51 -5.61
CA GLU A 14 -10.71 -11.80 -6.87
C GLU A 14 -11.44 -12.85 -7.72
N GLU A 15 -12.05 -13.86 -7.07
CA GLU A 15 -12.88 -14.89 -7.70
C GLU A 15 -14.08 -14.34 -8.50
N ASN A 16 -14.53 -13.13 -8.18
CA ASN A 16 -15.69 -12.49 -8.79
C ASN A 16 -15.29 -11.38 -9.80
N MET A 17 -13.99 -11.19 -10.06
CA MET A 17 -13.51 -10.16 -10.97
C MET A 17 -13.60 -10.60 -12.42
N SER A 18 -13.97 -9.67 -13.29
CA SER A 18 -13.80 -9.82 -14.74
C SER A 18 -12.32 -9.83 -15.12
N SER A 19 -11.98 -10.34 -16.30
CA SER A 19 -10.59 -10.33 -16.79
C SER A 19 -10.01 -8.91 -16.90
N GLU A 20 -10.84 -7.91 -17.16
CA GLU A 20 -10.41 -6.50 -17.22
C GLU A 20 -10.07 -5.96 -15.82
N GLU A 21 -10.89 -6.28 -14.82
CA GLU A 21 -10.64 -5.88 -13.42
C GLU A 21 -9.39 -6.54 -12.85
N VAL A 22 -9.15 -7.82 -13.17
CA VAL A 22 -7.92 -8.52 -12.79
C VAL A 22 -6.70 -7.83 -13.41
N ALA A 23 -6.74 -7.51 -14.70
CA ALA A 23 -5.65 -6.77 -15.36
C ALA A 23 -5.42 -5.39 -14.74
N GLY A 24 -6.50 -4.70 -14.34
CA GLY A 24 -6.43 -3.44 -13.60
C GLY A 24 -5.79 -3.60 -12.22
N LEU A 25 -6.14 -4.66 -11.48
CA LEU A 25 -5.56 -4.99 -10.19
C LEU A 25 -4.07 -5.31 -10.29
N GLU A 26 -3.66 -6.14 -11.26
CA GLU A 26 -2.26 -6.46 -11.51
C GLU A 26 -1.44 -5.20 -11.81
N LYS A 27 -1.99 -4.27 -12.59
CA LYS A 27 -1.35 -2.98 -12.88
C LYS A 27 -1.18 -2.13 -11.61
N LEU A 28 -2.20 -2.07 -10.74
CA LEU A 28 -2.12 -1.35 -9.46
C LEU A 28 -1.11 -2.01 -8.52
N GLN A 29 -1.10 -3.33 -8.43
CA GLN A 29 -0.12 -4.07 -7.64
C GLN A 29 1.30 -3.82 -8.15
N GLY A 30 1.52 -3.88 -9.47
CA GLY A 30 2.81 -3.57 -10.09
C GLY A 30 3.26 -2.14 -9.79
N TYR A 31 2.35 -1.17 -9.86
CA TYR A 31 2.63 0.22 -9.49
C TYR A 31 3.05 0.35 -8.01
N VAL A 32 2.29 -0.23 -7.08
CA VAL A 32 2.61 -0.19 -5.64
C VAL A 32 3.94 -0.91 -5.34
N ASN A 33 4.19 -2.05 -5.97
CA ASN A 33 5.41 -2.81 -5.81
C ASN A 33 6.65 -2.12 -6.41
N SER A 34 6.45 -1.17 -7.34
CA SER A 34 7.56 -0.37 -7.89
C SER A 34 8.10 0.68 -6.93
N PHE A 35 7.41 0.95 -5.82
CA PHE A 35 7.89 1.89 -4.82
C PHE A 35 9.14 1.35 -4.12
N VAL A 36 10.23 2.11 -4.25
CA VAL A 36 11.48 1.82 -3.53
C VAL A 36 11.25 2.07 -2.04
N PRO A 37 11.48 1.08 -1.17
CA PRO A 37 11.29 1.27 0.25
C PRO A 37 12.20 2.37 0.81
N ALA A 38 11.66 3.20 1.72
CA ALA A 38 12.43 4.27 2.33
C ALA A 38 13.30 3.69 3.44
N HIS A 39 14.62 3.86 3.31
CA HIS A 39 15.55 3.55 4.37
C HIS A 39 15.45 4.61 5.46
N CYS A 40 15.20 4.17 6.69
CA CYS A 40 15.20 5.06 7.85
C CYS A 40 16.62 5.51 8.11
N VAL A 41 16.86 6.82 8.03
CA VAL A 41 18.15 7.42 8.33
C VAL A 41 18.07 8.34 9.53
N ASP A 42 19.17 8.45 10.29
CA ASP A 42 19.28 9.44 11.36
C ASP A 42 19.40 10.86 10.79
N ARG A 43 19.50 11.86 11.67
CA ARG A 43 19.62 13.27 11.27
C ARG A 43 20.87 13.57 10.42
N ALA A 44 21.90 12.73 10.51
CA ALA A 44 23.13 12.85 9.73
C ALA A 44 23.09 12.03 8.43
N GLY A 45 22.01 11.29 8.17
CA GLY A 45 21.84 10.46 6.98
C GLY A 45 22.36 9.02 7.12
N ASN A 46 22.73 8.58 8.32
CA ASN A 46 23.21 7.20 8.52
C ASN A 46 22.04 6.22 8.63
N PRO A 47 22.14 4.99 8.07
CA PRO A 47 21.11 3.97 8.21
C PRO A 47 20.83 3.64 9.68
N ILE A 48 19.55 3.59 10.04
CA ILE A 48 19.09 3.11 11.35
C ILE A 48 18.87 1.60 11.23
N PHE A 49 19.38 0.82 12.18
CA PHE A 49 19.22 -0.63 12.19
C PHE A 49 18.16 -1.08 13.21
N ASP A 50 17.50 -2.20 12.92
CA ASP A 50 16.61 -2.87 13.85
C ASP A 50 17.38 -3.72 14.89
N ALA A 51 16.66 -4.34 15.83
CA ALA A 51 17.26 -5.16 16.88
C ALA A 51 17.97 -6.42 16.35
N LYS A 52 17.76 -6.79 15.08
CA LYS A 52 18.41 -7.92 14.41
C LYS A 52 19.60 -7.47 13.55
N GLY A 53 19.87 -6.16 13.47
CA GLY A 53 20.94 -5.59 12.67
C GLY A 53 20.59 -5.38 11.20
N ASN A 54 19.32 -5.47 10.80
CA ASN A 54 18.89 -5.12 9.44
C ASN A 54 18.57 -3.63 9.35
N GLU A 55 18.80 -3.01 8.20
CA GLU A 55 18.36 -1.62 8.00
C GLU A 55 16.86 -1.52 8.20
N ARG A 56 16.45 -0.52 8.99
CA ARG A 56 15.05 -0.18 9.14
C ARG A 56 14.56 0.41 7.84
N VAL A 57 13.52 -0.19 7.35
CA VAL A 57 12.79 0.25 6.17
C VAL A 57 11.38 0.57 6.62
N GLU A 58 10.93 1.80 6.39
CA GLU A 58 9.56 2.19 6.70
C GLU A 58 8.63 1.84 5.55
N LYS A 59 7.44 1.36 5.90
CA LYS A 59 6.35 1.17 4.94
C LYS A 59 5.85 2.55 4.54
N TRP A 60 5.89 2.87 3.25
CA TRP A 60 5.31 4.11 2.74
C TRP A 60 3.80 4.14 3.00
N VAL A 61 3.31 5.25 3.54
CA VAL A 61 1.88 5.54 3.70
C VAL A 61 1.54 6.68 2.76
N ILE A 62 0.58 6.47 1.85
CA ILE A 62 0.08 7.53 0.97
C ILE A 62 -0.99 8.31 1.72
N ASN A 63 -0.77 9.61 1.93
CA ASN A 63 -1.79 10.50 2.46
C ASN A 63 -2.82 10.82 1.37
N THR A 64 -3.88 10.01 1.30
CA THR A 64 -4.93 10.17 0.27
C THR A 64 -5.70 11.48 0.39
N LYS A 65 -5.72 12.13 1.56
CA LYS A 65 -6.35 13.46 1.73
C LYS A 65 -5.59 14.55 1.00
N GLU A 66 -4.26 14.53 1.07
CA GLU A 66 -3.43 15.49 0.32
C GLU A 66 -3.40 15.20 -1.18
N LEU A 67 -3.52 13.92 -1.55
CA LEU A 67 -3.52 13.52 -2.96
C LEU A 67 -4.82 13.88 -3.70
N LEU A 68 -5.96 13.78 -3.01
CA LEU A 68 -7.29 13.92 -3.63
C LEU A 68 -7.94 15.30 -3.45
N GLY A 69 -7.33 16.21 -2.66
CA GLY A 69 -7.62 17.65 -2.61
C GLY A 69 -9.10 18.05 -2.61
#